data_AF-A0A4Q3UBI7-F1
#
_entry.id   AF-A0A4Q3UBI7-F1
#
_cell.length_a   1.000
_cell.length_b   1.000
_cell.length_c   1.000
_cell.angle_alpha   90.00
_cell.angle_beta   90.00
_cell.angle_gamma   90.00
#
_symmetry.space_group_name_H-M   'P 1'
#
loop_
_entity.id
_entity.type
_entity.pdbx_description
1 polymer ?
#
loop_
_entity_poly.entity_id
_entity_poly.type
_entity_poly.pdbx_seq_one_letter_code
_entity_poly.pdbx_strand_id
1 'polypeptide(L)'
;MTEIAEATTMDQAEKPEKKQESFTVFLLKLVLIVFIFRSFVFSPFNIPSESMLPRLLVGDYLLAAKWPYGFSRYSLPFSMPLIPSRILASQPERGDVVIFKAPPRNDLDYIKRVIGLPGDQIQMRDGQLFINGDAVEKQKIGDFVVPVSVNTQCFSQALRDRLADGSEVCRYPQYRETLPGGRSYNVLDIGYTPQDNTPVVVVPEGKMFVMGDN
;
A
#
# COMPACT_ATOMS: atom_id res chain seq x y z
N MET A 1 -56.21 -26.50 69.29
CA MET A 1 -55.63 -27.63 68.54
C MET A 1 -55.73 -27.24 67.07
N THR A 2 -54.66 -26.62 66.55
CA THR A 2 -53.83 -27.16 65.45
C THR A 2 -54.57 -27.00 64.12
N GLU A 3 -54.23 -26.04 63.25
CA GLU A 3 -53.14 -26.16 62.27
C GLU A 3 -52.68 -24.78 61.78
N ILE A 4 -51.38 -24.53 61.97
CA ILE A 4 -50.39 -23.98 61.03
C ILE A 4 -50.86 -23.77 59.58
N ALA A 5 -50.65 -22.55 59.09
CA ALA A 5 -50.29 -22.29 57.70
C ALA A 5 -49.35 -21.07 57.65
N GLU A 6 -48.07 -21.36 57.80
CA GLU A 6 -46.96 -20.46 57.52
C GLU A 6 -46.45 -20.74 56.10
N ALA A 7 -45.85 -19.72 55.48
CA ALA A 7 -45.17 -19.71 54.17
C ALA A 7 -46.10 -19.63 52.94
N THR A 8 -45.86 -18.80 51.92
CA THR A 8 -44.55 -18.41 51.39
C THR A 8 -44.71 -17.11 50.58
N THR A 9 -44.16 -15.99 51.05
CA THR A 9 -43.84 -14.88 50.14
C THR A 9 -42.66 -15.35 49.30
N MET A 10 -42.91 -15.67 48.02
CA MET A 10 -41.87 -15.96 47.06
C MET A 10 -40.95 -14.74 46.96
N ASP A 11 -39.71 -14.92 47.41
CA ASP A 11 -38.58 -14.05 47.12
C ASP A 11 -38.41 -13.99 45.60
N GLN A 12 -38.93 -12.93 44.98
CA GLN A 12 -38.58 -12.63 43.60
C GLN A 12 -37.17 -12.08 43.60
N ALA A 13 -36.20 -12.97 43.40
CA ALA A 13 -34.84 -12.60 43.04
C ALA A 13 -34.91 -11.67 41.83
N GLU A 14 -34.65 -10.38 42.07
CA GLU A 14 -34.58 -9.33 41.07
C GLU A 14 -33.49 -9.71 40.07
N LYS A 15 -33.90 -10.17 38.89
CA LYS A 15 -33.00 -10.54 37.81
C LYS A 15 -32.22 -9.28 37.42
N PRO A 16 -30.88 -9.27 37.46
CA PRO A 16 -30.13 -8.04 37.25
C PRO A 16 -30.45 -7.51 35.86
N GLU A 17 -31.06 -6.32 35.80
CA GLU A 17 -31.30 -5.62 34.55
C GLU A 17 -29.94 -5.46 33.86
N LYS A 18 -29.79 -6.14 32.71
CA LYS A 18 -28.68 -5.88 31.80
C LYS A 18 -28.80 -4.42 31.38
N LYS A 19 -28.04 -3.56 32.06
CA LYS A 19 -27.88 -2.14 31.74
C LYS A 19 -27.41 -2.08 30.28
N GLN A 20 -28.34 -1.90 29.36
CA GLN A 20 -28.04 -1.65 27.96
C GLN A 20 -27.17 -0.39 27.98
N GLU A 21 -25.89 -0.53 27.66
CA GLU A 21 -25.04 0.64 27.52
C GLU A 21 -25.73 1.59 26.55
N SER A 22 -25.81 2.87 26.94
CA SER A 22 -26.41 3.90 26.10
C SER A 22 -25.81 3.78 24.70
N PHE A 23 -26.66 3.75 23.67
CA PHE A 23 -26.26 3.64 22.27
C PHE A 23 -25.14 4.64 21.91
N THR A 24 -25.15 5.82 22.53
CA THR A 24 -24.10 6.84 22.42
C THR A 24 -22.74 6.35 22.92
N VAL A 25 -22.68 5.68 24.06
CA VAL A 25 -21.43 5.12 24.62
C VAL A 25 -20.90 4.02 23.71
N PHE A 26 -21.77 3.15 23.19
CA PHE A 26 -21.39 2.15 22.19
C PHE A 26 -20.80 2.80 20.94
N LEU A 27 -21.46 3.83 20.39
CA LEU A 27 -20.99 4.53 19.19
C LEU A 27 -19.63 5.19 19.40
N LEU A 28 -19.43 5.84 20.56
CA LEU A 28 -18.14 6.46 20.91
C LEU A 28 -17.02 5.41 21.02
N LYS A 29 -17.29 4.28 21.66
CA LYS A 29 -16.33 3.16 21.73
C LYS A 29 -15.99 2.62 20.35
N LEU A 30 -17.00 2.45 19.49
CA LEU A 30 -16.80 1.98 18.11
C LEU A 30 -15.91 2.95 17.31
N VAL A 31 -16.21 4.25 17.36
CA VAL A 31 -15.40 5.28 16.69
C VAL A 31 -13.96 5.27 17.21
N LEU A 32 -13.76 5.16 18.53
CA LEU A 32 -12.43 5.10 19.12
C LEU A 32 -11.65 3.85 18.67
N ILE A 33 -12.29 2.69 18.66
CA ILE A 33 -11.68 1.43 18.18
C ILE A 33 -11.29 1.56 16.71
N VAL A 34 -12.19 2.05 15.85
CA VAL A 34 -11.91 2.25 14.42
C VAL A 34 -10.78 3.26 14.24
N PHE A 35 -10.77 4.34 15.02
CA PHE A 35 -9.70 5.34 14.99
C PHE A 35 -8.34 4.73 15.32
N ILE A 36 -8.24 4.00 16.43
CA ILE A 36 -6.99 3.34 16.87
C ILE A 36 -6.56 2.30 15.82
N PHE A 37 -7.49 1.46 15.38
CA PHE A 37 -7.19 0.40 14.41
C PHE A 37 -6.67 0.96 13.08
N ARG A 38 -7.35 1.98 12.53
CA ARG A 38 -6.93 2.63 11.28
C ARG A 38 -5.63 3.39 11.40
N SER A 39 -5.32 3.88 12.61
CA SER A 39 -4.11 4.65 12.88
C SER A 39 -2.88 3.77 13.05
N PHE A 40 -3.01 2.63 13.75
CA PHE A 40 -1.87 1.88 14.25
C PHE A 40 -1.76 0.45 13.72
N VAL A 41 -2.83 -0.11 13.13
CA VAL A 41 -2.85 -1.51 12.70
C VAL A 41 -2.89 -1.58 11.17
N PHE A 42 -4.07 -1.45 10.57
CA PHE A 42 -4.24 -1.53 9.12
C PHE A 42 -5.06 -0.36 8.60
N SER A 43 -4.73 0.09 7.40
CA SER A 43 -5.49 1.13 6.72
C SER A 43 -5.81 0.69 5.29
N PRO A 44 -7.07 0.81 4.86
CA PRO A 44 -7.46 0.47 3.51
C PRO A 44 -7.04 1.55 2.52
N PHE A 45 -6.55 1.12 1.36
CA PHE A 45 -6.22 1.94 0.20
C PHE A 45 -6.83 1.32 -1.06
N ASN A 46 -7.15 2.13 -2.05
CA ASN A 46 -7.49 1.69 -3.39
C ASN A 46 -6.37 2.10 -4.36
N ILE A 47 -6.15 1.33 -5.42
CA ILE A 47 -5.13 1.61 -6.44
C ILE A 47 -5.73 2.41 -7.60
N PRO A 48 -5.33 3.69 -7.79
CA PRO A 48 -5.90 4.53 -8.83
C PRO A 48 -5.08 4.54 -10.13
N SER A 49 -3.90 3.92 -10.15
CA SER A 49 -2.93 4.08 -11.25
C SER A 49 -2.24 2.77 -11.60
N GLU A 50 -1.81 2.66 -12.84
CA GLU A 50 -1.11 1.49 -13.42
C GLU A 50 0.35 1.36 -12.97
N SER A 51 0.84 2.27 -12.13
CA SER A 51 2.27 2.41 -11.89
C SER A 51 2.94 1.31 -11.05
N MET A 52 2.13 0.38 -10.56
CA MET A 52 2.56 -0.80 -9.81
C MET A 52 2.09 -2.09 -10.50
N LEU A 53 1.63 -2.02 -11.76
CA LEU A 53 1.47 -3.20 -12.58
C LEU A 53 2.82 -3.91 -12.74
N PRO A 54 2.85 -5.25 -12.82
CA PRO A 54 1.70 -6.17 -12.86
C PRO A 54 1.22 -6.58 -11.46
N ARG A 55 1.87 -6.10 -10.39
CA ARG A 55 1.62 -6.55 -9.02
C ARG A 55 0.30 -6.03 -8.46
N LEU A 56 -0.03 -4.78 -8.75
CA LEU A 56 -1.22 -4.09 -8.25
C LEU A 56 -2.01 -3.53 -9.43
N LEU A 57 -3.22 -4.04 -9.63
CA LEU A 57 -4.11 -3.63 -10.72
C LEU A 57 -4.89 -2.38 -10.33
N VAL A 58 -5.30 -1.59 -11.33
CA VAL A 58 -6.19 -0.45 -11.08
C VAL A 58 -7.53 -0.97 -10.57
N GLY A 59 -7.98 -0.40 -9.45
CA GLY A 59 -9.19 -0.83 -8.75
C GLY A 59 -8.95 -1.83 -7.61
N ASP A 60 -7.74 -2.33 -7.42
CA ASP A 60 -7.41 -3.19 -6.28
C ASP A 60 -7.61 -2.45 -4.95
N TYR A 61 -8.08 -3.18 -3.95
CA TYR A 61 -8.17 -2.75 -2.56
C TYR A 61 -7.11 -3.44 -1.71
N LEU A 62 -6.37 -2.66 -0.94
CA LEU A 62 -5.25 -3.13 -0.13
C LEU A 62 -5.44 -2.76 1.33
N LEU A 63 -5.00 -3.65 2.23
CA LEU A 63 -4.82 -3.33 3.64
C LEU A 63 -3.32 -3.14 3.90
N ALA A 64 -2.93 -1.90 4.21
CA ALA A 64 -1.54 -1.57 4.51
C ALA A 64 -1.27 -1.62 6.01
N ALA A 65 -0.28 -2.42 6.41
CA ALA A 65 0.23 -2.46 7.78
C ALA A 65 0.87 -1.10 8.13
N LYS A 66 0.53 -0.56 9.32
CA LYS A 66 0.97 0.78 9.75
C LYS A 66 2.23 0.77 10.60
N TRP A 67 2.54 -0.35 11.25
CA TRP A 67 3.63 -0.47 12.22
C TRP A 67 5.03 -0.74 11.66
N PRO A 68 5.26 -1.36 10.47
CA PRO A 68 6.61 -1.82 10.09
C PRO A 68 7.68 -0.73 10.07
N TYR A 69 7.30 0.51 9.73
CA TYR A 69 8.21 1.65 9.60
C TYR A 69 7.89 2.77 10.60
N GLY A 70 7.23 2.42 11.70
CA GLY A 70 6.82 3.36 12.73
C GLY A 70 5.67 4.28 12.33
N PHE A 71 5.24 5.11 13.29
CA PHE A 71 4.06 5.96 13.15
C PHE A 71 4.45 7.42 13.02
N SER A 72 3.74 8.16 12.19
CA SER A 72 3.93 9.60 11.99
C SER A 72 2.58 10.32 12.06
N ARG A 73 2.57 11.66 11.96
CA ARG A 73 1.32 12.42 11.76
C ARG A 73 0.42 11.84 10.66
N TYR A 74 0.99 11.26 9.60
CA TYR A 74 0.24 10.67 8.48
C TYR A 74 -0.39 9.32 8.80
N SER A 75 -0.04 8.70 9.93
CA SER A 75 -0.71 7.51 10.43
C SER A 75 -2.09 7.87 10.98
N LEU A 76 -2.28 9.10 11.48
CA LEU A 76 -3.53 9.56 12.06
C LEU A 76 -4.54 10.04 10.99
N PRO A 77 -5.85 9.85 11.20
CA PRO A 77 -6.89 10.46 10.39
C PRO A 77 -6.66 11.97 10.27
N PHE A 78 -6.84 12.47 9.04
CA PHE A 78 -6.65 13.90 8.69
C PHE A 78 -5.23 14.45 8.95
N SER A 79 -4.22 13.58 9.04
CA SER A 79 -2.83 13.97 9.30
C SER A 79 -2.66 14.84 10.56
N MET A 80 -3.43 14.53 11.61
CA MET A 80 -3.49 15.33 12.82
C MET A 80 -2.08 15.51 13.44
N PRO A 81 -1.70 16.73 13.88
CA PRO A 81 -0.35 17.03 14.35
C PRO A 81 -0.08 16.55 15.79
N LEU A 82 -0.57 15.38 16.19
CA LEU A 82 -0.33 14.80 17.53
C LEU A 82 0.99 14.03 17.63
N ILE A 83 1.55 13.62 16.48
CA ILE A 83 2.83 12.91 16.41
C ILE A 83 3.81 13.78 15.62
N PRO A 84 4.61 14.64 16.29
CA PRO A 84 5.43 15.65 15.63
C PRO A 84 6.61 15.05 14.85
N SER A 85 7.11 13.89 15.28
CA SER A 85 8.18 13.12 14.62
C SER A 85 7.76 11.66 14.44
N ARG A 86 8.51 10.89 13.64
CA ARG A 86 8.20 9.47 13.47
C ARG A 86 8.62 8.70 14.73
N ILE A 87 7.69 8.02 15.38
CA ILE A 87 7.93 7.17 16.56
C ILE A 87 8.11 5.71 16.13
N LEU A 88 8.97 4.96 16.84
CA LEU A 88 9.33 3.57 16.48
C LEU A 88 9.79 3.45 15.02
N ALA A 89 10.55 4.45 14.55
CA ALA A 89 10.98 4.51 13.17
C ALA A 89 11.89 3.33 12.83
N SER A 90 11.56 2.64 11.74
CA SER A 90 12.43 1.70 11.07
C SER A 90 12.53 2.08 9.61
N GLN A 91 13.70 1.89 9.02
CA GLN A 91 13.94 2.20 7.62
C GLN A 91 13.41 1.06 6.75
N PRO A 92 12.63 1.34 5.68
CA PRO A 92 12.30 0.35 4.68
C PRO A 92 13.54 -0.26 4.02
N GLU A 93 13.44 -1.54 3.72
CA GLU A 93 14.49 -2.27 3.02
C GLU A 93 14.33 -2.16 1.51
N ARG A 94 15.42 -2.40 0.79
CA ARG A 94 15.39 -2.46 -0.67
C ARG A 94 14.39 -3.53 -1.13
N GLY A 95 13.55 -3.17 -2.09
CA GLY A 95 12.48 -4.02 -2.61
C GLY A 95 11.16 -3.94 -1.85
N ASP A 96 11.08 -3.25 -0.71
CA ASP A 96 9.80 -3.05 -0.02
C ASP A 96 8.84 -2.20 -0.87
N VAL A 97 7.55 -2.53 -0.84
CA VAL A 97 6.50 -1.69 -1.43
C VAL A 97 5.92 -0.81 -0.32
N VAL A 98 6.08 0.50 -0.46
CA VAL A 98 5.76 1.47 0.59
C VAL A 98 4.67 2.43 0.14
N ILE A 99 3.85 2.87 1.10
CA ILE A 99 2.87 3.93 0.93
C ILE A 99 3.39 5.18 1.63
N PHE A 100 3.47 6.29 0.91
CA PHE A 100 4.00 7.55 1.44
C PHE A 100 3.30 8.76 0.84
N LYS A 101 3.38 9.89 1.53
CA LYS A 101 2.92 11.17 0.99
C LYS A 101 3.92 11.69 -0.04
N ALA A 102 3.44 11.89 -1.26
CA ALA A 102 4.30 12.26 -2.39
C ALA A 102 4.79 13.71 -2.27
N PRO A 103 6.11 13.94 -2.24
CA PRO A 103 6.66 15.29 -2.24
C PRO A 103 6.45 15.98 -3.60
N PRO A 104 6.50 17.32 -3.66
CA PRO A 104 6.78 18.23 -2.55
C PRO A 104 5.55 18.60 -1.71
N ARG A 105 4.33 18.44 -2.24
CA ARG A 105 3.09 18.90 -1.58
C ARG A 105 2.63 18.00 -0.44
N ASN A 106 2.98 16.71 -0.46
CA ASN A 106 2.62 15.73 0.57
C ASN A 106 1.11 15.59 0.81
N ASP A 107 0.30 15.79 -0.23
CA ASP A 107 -1.16 15.69 -0.19
C ASP A 107 -1.67 14.33 -0.69
N LEU A 108 -1.00 13.73 -1.68
CA LEU A 108 -1.37 12.46 -2.28
C LEU A 108 -0.58 11.28 -1.71
N ASP A 109 -1.25 10.14 -1.53
CA ASP A 109 -0.61 8.87 -1.16
C ASP A 109 -0.12 8.16 -2.43
N TYR A 110 1.18 7.87 -2.49
CA TYR A 110 1.81 7.11 -3.56
C TYR A 110 2.22 5.74 -3.05
N ILE A 111 2.15 4.75 -3.93
CA ILE A 111 2.60 3.39 -3.68
C ILE A 111 3.70 3.08 -4.68
N LYS A 112 4.90 2.81 -4.17
CA LYS A 112 6.11 2.59 -4.96
C LYS A 112 7.01 1.56 -4.29
N ARG A 113 7.93 0.99 -5.06
CA ARG A 113 8.97 0.09 -4.57
C ARG A 113 10.21 0.87 -4.18
N VAL A 114 10.81 0.54 -3.04
CA VAL A 114 12.10 1.09 -2.59
C VAL A 114 13.21 0.48 -3.45
N ILE A 115 13.88 1.33 -4.22
CA ILE A 115 14.96 0.93 -5.12
C ILE A 115 16.32 1.39 -4.61
N GLY A 116 16.44 2.62 -4.14
CA GLY A 116 17.68 3.19 -3.62
C GLY A 116 17.57 3.58 -2.15
N LEU A 117 18.60 3.22 -1.38
CA LEU A 117 18.79 3.57 0.02
C LEU A 117 19.78 4.75 0.13
N PRO A 118 19.85 5.46 1.28
CA PRO A 118 20.84 6.52 1.49
C PRO A 118 22.25 6.12 1.06
N GLY A 119 22.90 6.99 0.28
CA GLY A 119 24.24 6.79 -0.26
C GLY A 119 24.30 6.03 -1.60
N ASP A 120 23.23 5.37 -2.04
CA ASP A 120 23.24 4.68 -3.32
C ASP A 120 23.31 5.64 -4.51
N GLN A 121 23.93 5.19 -5.60
CA GLN A 121 23.89 5.81 -6.91
C GLN A 121 22.89 5.06 -7.79
N ILE A 122 21.81 5.73 -8.18
CA ILE A 122 20.74 5.15 -9.01
C ILE A 122 20.78 5.78 -10.39
N GLN A 123 20.69 4.95 -11.42
CA GLN A 123 20.66 5.43 -12.81
C GLN A 123 19.83 4.49 -13.68
N MET A 124 19.03 5.05 -14.59
CA MET A 124 18.48 4.32 -15.73
C MET A 124 19.35 4.56 -16.96
N ARG A 125 19.69 3.49 -17.69
CA ARG A 125 20.37 3.55 -18.99
C ARG A 125 19.61 2.65 -19.95
N ASP A 126 19.05 3.21 -21.01
CA ASP A 126 18.26 2.50 -22.02
C ASP A 126 17.21 1.53 -21.42
N GLY A 127 16.50 1.98 -20.38
CA GLY A 127 15.45 1.19 -19.71
C GLY A 127 15.97 0.09 -18.76
N GLN A 128 17.28 0.01 -18.54
CA GLN A 128 17.93 -0.86 -17.55
C GLN A 128 18.27 -0.07 -16.29
N LEU A 129 17.87 -0.60 -15.13
CA LEU A 129 18.22 -0.06 -13.82
C LEU A 129 19.66 -0.43 -13.45
N PHE A 130 20.42 0.58 -12.99
CA PHE A 130 21.75 0.44 -12.40
C PHE A 130 21.74 0.95 -10.97
N ILE A 131 22.36 0.18 -10.06
CA ILE A 131 22.53 0.52 -8.64
C ILE A 131 24.02 0.45 -8.33
N ASN A 132 24.62 1.55 -7.88
CA ASN A 132 26.05 1.67 -7.56
C ASN A 132 26.98 1.27 -8.72
N GLY A 133 26.53 1.50 -9.96
CA GLY A 133 27.27 1.18 -11.18
C GLY A 133 27.00 -0.21 -11.76
N ASP A 134 26.41 -1.11 -10.97
CA ASP A 134 26.07 -2.47 -11.39
C ASP A 134 24.66 -2.53 -11.99
N ALA A 135 24.53 -3.25 -13.10
CA ALA A 135 23.22 -3.49 -13.73
C ALA A 135 22.40 -4.45 -12.85
N VAL A 136 21.16 -4.06 -12.54
CA VAL A 136 20.17 -4.96 -11.93
C VAL A 136 19.83 -6.05 -12.94
N GLU A 137 19.87 -7.32 -12.52
CA GLU A 137 19.52 -8.42 -13.42
C GLU A 137 18.09 -8.22 -13.92
N LYS A 138 17.88 -8.22 -15.25
CA LYS A 138 16.59 -8.03 -15.90
C LYS A 138 16.41 -9.11 -16.97
N GLN A 139 15.51 -10.06 -16.74
CA GLN A 139 15.23 -11.17 -17.64
C GLN A 139 13.84 -11.03 -18.25
N LYS A 140 13.70 -11.09 -19.58
CA LYS A 140 12.37 -11.14 -20.22
C LYS A 140 11.69 -12.47 -19.88
N ILE A 141 10.45 -12.41 -19.38
CA ILE A 141 9.69 -13.60 -18.96
C ILE A 141 8.40 -13.84 -19.73
N GLY A 142 7.97 -12.87 -20.54
CA GLY A 142 6.76 -12.97 -21.35
C GLY A 142 6.15 -11.61 -21.60
N ASP A 143 4.85 -11.58 -21.90
CA ASP A 143 4.07 -10.36 -21.96
C ASP A 143 2.95 -10.41 -20.90
N PHE A 144 2.70 -9.28 -20.26
CA PHE A 144 1.56 -9.07 -19.39
C PHE A 144 0.40 -8.49 -20.21
N VAL A 145 -0.74 -9.18 -20.21
CA VAL A 145 -1.94 -8.78 -20.95
C VAL A 145 -3.03 -8.36 -19.98
N VAL A 146 -3.52 -7.13 -20.11
CA VAL A 146 -4.61 -6.60 -19.28
C VAL A 146 -5.72 -6.04 -20.17
N PRO A 147 -7.01 -6.32 -19.90
CA PRO A 147 -8.11 -5.76 -20.69
C PRO A 147 -8.15 -4.24 -20.65
N VAL A 148 -8.45 -3.61 -21.78
CA VAL A 148 -8.81 -2.19 -21.81
C VAL A 148 -10.16 -2.02 -21.11
N SER A 149 -10.24 -1.06 -20.19
CA SER A 149 -11.46 -0.78 -19.43
C SER A 149 -11.61 0.71 -19.16
N VAL A 150 -12.71 1.11 -18.53
CA VAL A 150 -12.89 2.50 -18.07
C VAL A 150 -11.81 2.96 -17.09
N ASN A 151 -11.16 2.02 -16.40
CA ASN A 151 -10.12 2.27 -15.40
C ASN A 151 -8.72 1.87 -15.88
N THR A 152 -8.57 1.33 -17.09
CA THR A 152 -7.31 0.79 -17.60
C THR A 152 -7.17 1.14 -19.06
N GLN A 153 -6.18 1.96 -19.40
CA GLN A 153 -5.91 2.40 -20.76
C GLN A 153 -4.46 2.13 -21.11
N CYS A 154 -4.19 1.72 -22.35
CA CYS A 154 -2.83 1.38 -22.72
C CYS A 154 -1.95 2.63 -22.72
N PHE A 155 -0.74 2.51 -22.17
CA PHE A 155 0.20 3.63 -22.07
C PHE A 155 0.53 4.26 -23.44
N SER A 156 0.54 3.44 -24.49
CA SER A 156 0.68 3.90 -25.87
C SER A 156 -0.13 3.03 -26.84
N GLN A 157 -0.41 3.55 -28.03
CA GLN A 157 -1.09 2.81 -29.09
C GLN A 157 -0.29 1.58 -29.55
N ALA A 158 1.05 1.60 -29.41
CA ALA A 158 1.92 0.49 -29.78
C ALA A 158 1.75 -0.74 -28.86
N LEU A 159 1.26 -0.52 -27.64
CA LEU A 159 1.00 -1.57 -26.64
C LEU A 159 -0.43 -2.10 -26.70
N ARG A 160 -1.27 -1.53 -27.55
CA ARG A 160 -2.64 -1.97 -27.74
C ARG A 160 -2.67 -3.17 -28.68
N ASP A 161 -3.37 -4.20 -28.28
CA ASP A 161 -3.54 -5.45 -29.02
C ASP A 161 -5.00 -5.91 -28.97
N ARG A 162 -5.34 -6.92 -29.77
CA ARG A 162 -6.67 -7.50 -29.85
C ARG A 162 -6.60 -9.02 -29.74
N LEU A 163 -7.38 -9.58 -28.81
CA LEU A 163 -7.49 -11.03 -28.69
C LEU A 163 -8.34 -11.62 -29.83
N ALA A 164 -8.31 -12.95 -29.98
CA ALA A 164 -9.03 -13.67 -31.02
C ALA A 164 -10.57 -13.48 -30.96
N ASP A 165 -11.11 -13.17 -29.78
CA ASP A 165 -12.53 -12.86 -29.56
C ASP A 165 -12.88 -11.40 -29.90
N GLY A 166 -11.92 -10.59 -30.35
CA GLY A 166 -12.10 -9.20 -30.69
C GLY A 166 -12.02 -8.22 -29.51
N SER A 167 -11.78 -8.70 -28.29
CA SER A 167 -11.57 -7.84 -27.12
C SER A 167 -10.26 -7.06 -27.22
N GLU A 168 -10.28 -5.81 -26.79
CA GLU A 168 -9.09 -4.96 -26.78
C GLU A 168 -8.33 -5.10 -25.46
N VAL A 169 -7.01 -5.23 -25.57
CA VAL A 169 -6.12 -5.43 -24.44
C VAL A 169 -4.89 -4.54 -24.56
N CYS A 170 -4.24 -4.29 -23.44
CA CYS A 170 -2.89 -3.76 -23.39
C CYS A 170 -1.92 -4.93 -23.16
N ARG A 171 -0.95 -5.08 -24.06
CA ARG A 171 0.09 -6.10 -24.00
C ARG A 171 1.42 -5.43 -23.73
N TYR A 172 1.94 -5.61 -22.52
CA TYR A 172 3.19 -5.04 -22.06
C TYR A 172 4.27 -6.12 -22.02
N PRO A 173 5.46 -5.93 -22.62
CA PRO A 173 6.60 -6.79 -22.36
C PRO A 173 6.89 -6.83 -20.85
N GLN A 174 7.00 -8.04 -20.31
CA GLN A 174 7.21 -8.28 -18.89
C GLN A 174 8.61 -8.86 -18.64
N TYR A 175 9.27 -8.31 -17.64
CA TYR A 175 10.59 -8.73 -17.20
C TYR A 175 10.57 -9.10 -15.72
N ARG A 176 11.50 -9.95 -15.31
CA ARG A 176 11.84 -10.18 -13.91
C ARG A 176 13.11 -9.41 -13.60
N GLU A 177 13.02 -8.50 -12.64
CA GLU A 177 14.18 -7.83 -12.06
C GLU A 177 14.58 -8.49 -10.74
N THR A 178 15.89 -8.66 -10.51
CA THR A 178 16.44 -9.18 -9.25
C THR A 178 17.38 -8.15 -8.63
N LEU A 179 16.97 -7.59 -7.49
CA LEU A 179 17.74 -6.58 -6.77
C LEU A 179 18.96 -7.17 -6.08
N PRO A 180 19.96 -6.32 -5.75
CA PRO A 180 20.99 -6.67 -4.78
C PRO A 180 20.35 -7.23 -3.50
N GLY A 181 20.78 -8.42 -3.07
CA GLY A 181 20.18 -9.17 -1.97
C GLY A 181 19.17 -10.25 -2.39
N GLY A 182 18.91 -10.41 -3.69
CA GLY A 182 18.19 -11.56 -4.26
C GLY A 182 16.66 -11.44 -4.28
N ARG A 183 16.09 -10.30 -3.86
CA ARG A 183 14.65 -10.07 -3.99
C ARG A 183 14.31 -9.80 -5.45
N SER A 184 13.41 -10.60 -6.01
CA SER A 184 12.92 -10.42 -7.38
C SER A 184 11.47 -9.95 -7.44
N TYR A 185 11.14 -9.18 -8.46
CA TYR A 185 9.78 -8.76 -8.80
C TYR A 185 9.63 -8.66 -10.32
N ASN A 186 8.39 -8.64 -10.79
CA ASN A 186 8.13 -8.45 -12.20
C ASN A 186 7.94 -6.97 -12.48
N VAL A 187 8.51 -6.51 -13.59
CA VAL A 187 8.32 -5.17 -14.13
C VAL A 187 7.74 -5.21 -15.53
N LEU A 188 7.11 -4.12 -15.93
CA LEU A 188 6.69 -3.90 -17.31
C LEU A 188 7.64 -2.92 -18.00
N ASP A 189 7.69 -3.03 -19.32
CA ASP A 189 8.32 -2.05 -20.19
C ASP A 189 7.22 -1.40 -21.02
N ILE A 190 7.04 -0.10 -20.83
CA ILE A 190 6.01 0.72 -21.49
C ILE A 190 6.54 1.41 -22.75
N GLY A 191 7.71 1.01 -23.23
CA GLY A 191 8.43 1.63 -24.33
C GLY A 191 9.19 2.87 -23.89
N TYR A 192 9.77 3.58 -24.87
CA TYR A 192 10.68 4.68 -24.59
C TYR A 192 10.02 5.84 -23.83
N THR A 193 10.56 6.16 -22.67
CA THR A 193 10.22 7.35 -21.89
C THR A 193 11.45 8.20 -21.60
N PRO A 194 11.29 9.49 -21.27
CA PRO A 194 12.40 10.31 -20.76
C PRO A 194 13.07 9.74 -19.50
N GLN A 195 12.39 8.85 -18.77
CA GLN A 195 12.89 8.21 -17.55
C GLN A 195 13.78 6.98 -17.81
N ASP A 196 13.85 6.49 -19.05
CA ASP A 196 14.70 5.35 -19.40
C ASP A 196 16.19 5.68 -19.43
N ASN A 197 16.51 6.98 -19.47
CA ASN A 197 17.85 7.50 -19.47
C ASN A 197 17.94 8.68 -18.49
N THR A 198 18.51 8.43 -17.31
CA THR A 198 18.65 9.45 -16.27
C THR A 198 20.11 9.81 -16.03
N PRO A 199 20.39 11.03 -15.51
CA PRO A 199 21.66 11.25 -14.83
C PRO A 199 21.77 10.32 -13.62
N VAL A 200 22.99 10.16 -13.10
CA VAL A 200 23.21 9.48 -11.82
C VAL A 200 22.57 10.31 -10.71
N VAL A 201 21.69 9.67 -9.93
CA VAL A 201 21.08 10.25 -8.74
C VAL A 201 21.72 9.61 -7.51
N VAL A 202 22.44 10.41 -6.72
CA VAL A 202 22.91 9.98 -5.40
C VAL A 202 21.78 10.17 -4.41
N VAL A 203 21.36 9.10 -3.74
CA VAL A 203 20.28 9.15 -2.75
C VAL A 203 20.78 9.87 -1.49
N PRO A 204 20.22 11.03 -1.12
CA PRO A 204 20.69 11.77 0.05
C PRO A 204 20.38 11.04 1.36
N GLU A 205 21.13 11.39 2.40
CA GLU A 205 20.82 10.97 3.77
C GLU A 205 19.37 11.28 4.16
N GLY A 206 18.74 10.32 4.85
CA GLY A 206 17.34 10.41 5.27
C GLY A 206 16.32 10.37 4.11
N LYS A 207 16.74 10.07 2.88
CA LYS A 207 15.85 9.89 1.72
C LYS A 207 15.99 8.49 1.12
N MET A 208 15.01 8.11 0.32
CA MET A 208 15.02 6.88 -0.47
C MET A 208 14.65 7.22 -1.90
N PHE A 209 15.14 6.42 -2.84
CA PHE A 209 14.71 6.44 -4.23
C PHE A 209 13.69 5.33 -4.44
N VAL A 210 12.54 5.67 -5.00
CA VAL A 210 11.43 4.72 -5.21
C VAL A 210 10.99 4.74 -6.67
N MET A 211 10.58 3.58 -7.20
CA MET A 211 10.12 3.42 -8.57
C MET A 211 8.77 2.70 -8.63
N GLY A 212 8.08 2.88 -9.76
CA GLY A 212 6.98 1.98 -10.13
C GLY A 212 7.52 0.63 -10.59
N ASP A 213 6.62 -0.32 -10.77
CA ASP A 213 6.95 -1.61 -11.38
C ASP A 213 6.66 -1.60 -12.90
N ASN A 214 6.32 -0.46 -13.50
CA ASN A 214 5.94 -0.32 -14.91
C ASN A 214 6.81 0.65 -15.70
#